data_AF-A0A2M8P6P5-F1
#
_entry.id   AF-A0A2M8P6P5-F1
#
_cell.length_a   1.000
_cell.length_b   1.000
_cell.length_c   1.000
_cell.angle_alpha   90.00
_cell.angle_beta   90.00
_cell.angle_gamma   90.00
#
_symmetry.space_group_name_H-M   'P 1'
#
loop_
_entity.id
_entity.type
_entity.pdbx_description
1 polymer ?
#
loop_
_entity_poly.entity_id
_entity_poly.type
_entity_poly.pdbx_seq_one_letter_code
_entity_poly.pdbx_strand_id
1 'polypeptide(L)'
;MYKVLDKDTIEMEIVPHIPLPKRGFAPTAPMCEIVNAVLYKMKTGVQWEYLPTASLFGKRVLSWQSVYYHYRKWCLCGTFLDCWTGILNRYRDMLDLSSVDL
;
A
#
# COMPACT_ATOMS: atom_id res chain seq x y z
N MET A 1 -8.07 -1.83 -14.00
CA MET A 1 -7.58 -1.54 -12.63
C MET A 1 -6.54 -0.44 -12.71
N TYR A 2 -6.78 0.72 -12.09
CA TYR A 2 -5.77 1.77 -12.01
C TYR A 2 -4.62 1.30 -11.12
N LYS A 3 -3.39 1.59 -11.53
CA LYS A 3 -2.17 1.14 -10.84
C LYS A 3 -1.27 2.34 -10.58
N VAL A 4 -0.90 2.54 -9.31
CA VAL A 4 0.09 3.56 -8.95
C VAL A 4 1.49 3.09 -9.33
N LEU A 5 1.79 1.83 -9.01
CA LEU A 5 2.99 1.10 -9.40
C LEU A 5 2.56 -0.17 -10.15
N ASP A 6 3.45 -0.73 -10.96
CA ASP A 6 3.20 -2.02 -11.57
C ASP A 6 3.05 -3.10 -10.50
N LYS A 7 2.34 -4.18 -10.87
CA LYS A 7 1.95 -5.22 -9.94
C LYS A 7 3.17 -5.96 -9.40
N ASP A 8 4.15 -6.21 -10.25
CA ASP A 8 5.31 -7.04 -9.94
C ASP A 8 6.22 -6.29 -8.96
N THR A 9 6.42 -4.99 -9.15
CA THR A 9 7.11 -4.12 -8.18
C THR A 9 6.44 -4.16 -6.81
N ILE A 10 5.10 -4.08 -6.75
CA ILE A 10 4.39 -4.17 -5.46
C ILE A 10 4.62 -5.54 -4.81
N GLU A 11 4.50 -6.62 -5.59
CA GLU A 11 4.65 -7.99 -5.08
C GLU A 11 6.08 -8.34 -4.65
N MET A 12 7.09 -7.76 -5.31
CA MET A 12 8.51 -8.02 -5.02
C MET A 12 9.07 -7.11 -3.94
N GLU A 13 8.69 -5.82 -3.94
CA GLU A 13 9.37 -4.80 -3.12
C GLU A 13 8.56 -4.37 -1.90
N ILE A 14 7.24 -4.59 -1.86
CA ILE A 14 6.38 -4.13 -0.74
C ILE A 14 5.78 -5.32 0.01
N VAL A 15 5.10 -6.22 -0.70
CA VAL A 15 4.35 -7.34 -0.09
C VAL A 15 5.20 -8.20 0.86
N PRO A 16 6.50 -8.51 0.59
CA PRO A 16 7.31 -9.34 1.48
C PRO A 16 7.55 -8.72 2.86
N HIS A 17 7.45 -7.40 2.97
CA HIS A 17 7.63 -6.67 4.23
C HIS A 17 6.33 -6.53 5.03
N ILE A 18 5.18 -6.89 4.45
CA ILE A 18 3.88 -6.87 5.12
C ILE A 18 3.72 -8.15 5.96
N PRO A 19 3.47 -8.07 7.28
CA PRO A 19 3.29 -9.24 8.10
C PRO A 19 2.01 -9.95 7.66
N LEU A 20 2.18 -11.19 7.24
CA LEU A 20 1.05 -12.06 6.97
C LEU A 20 0.30 -12.35 8.27
N PRO A 21 -1.04 -12.37 8.25
CA PRO A 21 -1.82 -12.70 9.42
C PRO A 21 -1.50 -14.13 9.88
N LYS A 22 -0.95 -14.27 11.09
CA LYS A 22 -0.69 -15.59 11.72
C LYS A 22 -1.98 -16.29 12.17
N ARG A 23 -3.09 -15.55 12.30
CA ARG A 23 -4.42 -16.02 12.74
C ARG A 23 -5.51 -15.21 12.05
N GLY A 24 -6.69 -15.81 11.89
CA GLY A 24 -7.87 -15.21 11.25
C GLY A 24 -7.97 -15.55 9.77
N PHE A 25 -8.96 -14.95 9.11
CA PHE A 25 -9.21 -15.18 7.68
C PHE A 25 -8.17 -14.46 6.81
N ALA A 26 -7.75 -15.13 5.74
CA ALA A 26 -6.94 -14.50 4.71
C ALA A 26 -7.71 -13.34 4.05
N PRO A 27 -7.04 -12.28 3.59
CA PRO A 27 -7.67 -11.24 2.79
C PRO A 27 -8.40 -11.86 1.60
N THR A 28 -9.63 -11.41 1.35
CA THR A 28 -10.45 -11.92 0.24
C THR A 28 -10.06 -11.33 -1.12
N ALA A 29 -9.26 -10.27 -1.11
CA ALA A 29 -8.65 -9.66 -2.30
C ALA A 29 -7.12 -9.85 -2.26
N PRO A 30 -6.44 -9.86 -3.43
CA PRO A 30 -4.98 -9.95 -3.48
C PRO A 30 -4.30 -8.83 -2.70
N MET A 31 -3.22 -9.15 -1.98
CA MET A 31 -2.50 -8.18 -1.15
C MET A 31 -1.99 -6.98 -1.97
N CYS A 32 -1.51 -7.23 -3.19
CA CYS A 32 -1.04 -6.19 -4.10
C CYS A 32 -2.14 -5.18 -4.48
N GLU A 33 -3.40 -5.61 -4.60
CA GLU A 33 -4.53 -4.70 -4.86
C GLU A 33 -4.84 -3.82 -3.64
N ILE A 34 -4.75 -4.38 -2.43
CA ILE A 34 -4.91 -3.64 -1.17
C ILE A 34 -3.79 -2.59 -1.04
N VAL A 35 -2.55 -2.99 -1.29
CA VAL A 35 -1.39 -2.08 -1.27
C VAL A 35 -1.55 -0.98 -2.32
N ASN A 36 -1.93 -1.32 -3.55
CA ASN A 36 -2.18 -0.34 -4.60
C ASN A 36 -3.28 0.68 -4.22
N ALA A 37 -4.34 0.24 -3.53
CA ALA A 37 -5.38 1.15 -3.03
C ALA A 37 -4.86 2.11 -1.95
N VAL A 38 -3.97 1.64 -1.07
CA VAL A 38 -3.28 2.49 -0.08
C VAL A 38 -2.32 3.47 -0.75
N LEU A 39 -1.53 3.02 -1.74
CA LEU A 39 -0.67 3.90 -2.53
C LEU A 39 -1.47 4.97 -3.27
N TYR A 40 -2.65 4.63 -3.78
CA TYR A 40 -3.55 5.59 -4.42
C TYR A 40 -3.96 6.70 -3.44
N LYS A 41 -4.36 6.32 -2.23
CA LYS A 41 -4.71 7.25 -1.15
C LYS A 41 -3.54 8.19 -0.83
N MET A 42 -2.31 7.68 -0.80
CA MET A 42 -1.11 8.47 -0.50
C MET A 42 -0.73 9.42 -1.63
N LYS A 43 -0.74 8.93 -2.87
CA LYS A 43 -0.42 9.73 -4.06
C LYS A 43 -1.41 10.87 -4.28
N THR A 44 -2.69 10.63 -4.04
CA THR A 44 -3.76 11.59 -4.40
C THR A 44 -4.28 12.41 -3.22
N GLY A 45 -4.05 11.97 -1.99
CA GLY A 45 -4.61 12.61 -0.81
C GLY A 45 -6.12 12.45 -0.63
N VAL A 46 -6.83 11.76 -1.53
CA VAL A 46 -8.31 11.61 -1.51
C VAL A 46 -8.85 11.20 -0.14
N GLN A 47 -10.01 11.69 0.30
CA GLN A 47 -10.59 11.21 1.56
C GLN A 47 -10.96 9.73 1.45
N TRP A 48 -10.91 8.98 2.56
CA TRP A 48 -11.16 7.53 2.55
C TRP A 48 -12.52 7.16 1.96
N GLU A 49 -13.56 7.94 2.28
CA GLU A 49 -14.92 7.73 1.77
C GLU A 49 -15.03 7.87 0.24
N TYR A 50 -14.12 8.65 -0.37
CA TYR A 50 -14.06 8.87 -1.82
C TYR A 50 -13.04 7.98 -2.53
N LEU A 51 -12.50 6.95 -1.85
CA LEU A 51 -11.56 6.03 -2.49
C LEU A 51 -12.28 5.25 -3.61
N PRO A 52 -11.78 5.29 -4.88
CA PRO A 52 -12.47 4.68 -6.02
C PRO A 52 -12.24 3.15 -6.07
N THR A 53 -12.75 2.42 -5.08
CA THR A 53 -12.45 0.99 -4.89
C THR A 53 -12.81 0.14 -6.09
N ALA A 54 -13.93 0.40 -6.77
CA ALA A 54 -14.33 -0.33 -7.98
C ALA A 54 -13.28 -0.24 -9.12
N SER A 55 -12.47 0.82 -9.16
CA SER A 55 -11.41 0.99 -10.16
C SER A 55 -10.05 0.44 -9.71
N LEU A 56 -9.89 0.20 -8.41
CA LEU A 56 -8.62 -0.21 -7.77
C LEU A 56 -8.54 -1.73 -7.53
N PHE A 57 -9.66 -2.43 -7.56
CA PHE A 57 -9.74 -3.88 -7.38
C PHE A 57 -10.20 -4.59 -8.65
N GLY A 58 -9.78 -5.85 -8.81
CA GLY A 58 -10.14 -6.70 -9.95
C GLY A 58 -11.40 -7.52 -9.69
N LYS A 59 -11.22 -8.77 -9.27
CA LYS A 59 -12.33 -9.73 -9.07
C LYS A 59 -13.09 -9.50 -7.76
N ARG A 60 -12.39 -9.09 -6.69
CA ARG A 60 -12.98 -8.89 -5.37
C ARG A 60 -12.77 -7.45 -4.94
N VAL A 61 -13.82 -6.65 -5.06
CA VAL A 61 -13.81 -5.25 -4.64
C VAL A 61 -13.99 -5.16 -3.12
N LEU A 62 -13.01 -4.57 -2.45
CA LEU A 62 -13.13 -4.25 -1.02
C LEU A 62 -13.80 -2.88 -0.84
N SER A 63 -14.44 -2.68 0.31
CA SER A 63 -14.90 -1.35 0.70
C SER A 63 -13.74 -0.49 1.18
N TRP A 64 -13.93 0.84 1.19
CA TRP A 64 -12.90 1.75 1.70
C TRP A 64 -12.59 1.48 3.18
N GLN A 65 -13.58 1.05 3.98
CA GLN A 65 -13.38 0.69 5.39
C GLN A 65 -12.43 -0.50 5.53
N SER A 66 -12.55 -1.51 4.65
CA SER A 66 -11.64 -2.65 4.64
C SER A 66 -10.22 -2.23 4.26
N VAL A 67 -10.05 -1.36 3.26
CA VAL A 67 -8.73 -0.82 2.90
C VAL A 67 -8.14 -0.03 4.07
N TYR A 68 -8.93 0.85 4.69
CA TYR A 68 -8.52 1.63 5.85
C TYR A 68 -8.15 0.74 7.05
N TYR A 69 -8.88 -0.34 7.29
CA TYR A 69 -8.55 -1.32 8.32
C TYR A 69 -7.16 -1.92 8.13
N HIS A 70 -6.83 -2.34 6.91
CA HIS A 70 -5.50 -2.87 6.59
C HIS A 70 -4.42 -1.80 6.78
N TYR A 71 -4.62 -0.60 6.24
CA TYR A 71 -3.71 0.53 6.40
C TYR A 71 -3.45 0.84 7.88
N ARG A 72 -4.51 1.05 8.67
CA ARG A 72 -4.42 1.37 10.10
C ARG A 72 -3.70 0.27 10.87
N LYS A 73 -3.99 -1.00 10.57
CA LYS A 73 -3.30 -2.13 11.20
C LYS A 73 -1.80 -2.11 10.92
N TRP A 74 -1.39 -1.86 9.67
CA TRP A 74 0.03 -1.78 9.30
C TRP A 74 0.74 -0.58 9.92
N CYS A 75 0.06 0.55 10.07
CA CYS A 75 0.60 1.70 10.79
C CYS A 75 0.81 1.37 12.27
N LEU A 76 -0.18 0.77 12.94
CA LEU A 76 -0.09 0.42 14.36
C LEU A 76 0.98 -0.62 14.67
N CYS A 77 1.27 -1.52 13.73
CA CYS A 77 2.29 -2.55 13.90
C CYS A 77 3.70 -2.09 13.47
N GLY A 78 3.90 -0.81 13.10
CA GLY A 78 5.19 -0.31 12.61
C GLY A 78 5.55 -0.76 11.18
N THR A 79 4.96 -1.86 10.72
CA THR A 79 5.13 -2.43 9.38
C THR A 79 5.18 -1.39 8.27
N PHE A 80 4.22 -0.46 8.25
CA PHE A 80 4.14 0.48 7.13
C PHE A 80 5.38 1.38 7.07
N LEU A 81 5.87 1.83 8.22
CA LEU A 81 7.09 2.61 8.34
C LEU A 81 8.33 1.79 7.97
N ASP A 82 8.40 0.53 8.42
CA ASP A 82 9.51 -0.37 8.12
C ASP A 82 9.62 -0.67 6.63
N CYS A 83 8.49 -0.97 5.97
CA CYS A 83 8.40 -1.18 4.52
C CYS A 83 8.90 0.06 3.77
N TRP A 84 8.37 1.22 4.13
CA TRP A 84 8.70 2.48 3.48
C TRP A 84 10.18 2.82 3.63
N THR A 85 10.71 2.68 4.84
CA THR A 85 12.12 2.94 5.14
C THR A 85 13.04 1.95 4.42
N GLY A 86 12.65 0.67 4.32
CA GLY A 86 13.40 -0.33 3.56
C GLY A 86 13.52 0.02 2.08
N ILE A 87 12.43 0.47 1.46
CA ILE A 87 12.41 0.92 0.07
C ILE A 87 13.27 2.19 -0.11
N LEU A 88 13.09 3.20 0.73
CA LEU A 88 13.89 4.43 0.66
C LEU A 88 15.38 4.15 0.81
N ASN A 89 15.77 3.25 1.73
CA ASN A 89 17.16 2.86 1.91
C ASN A 89 17.72 2.13 0.69
N ARG A 90 16.94 1.24 0.06
CA ARG A 90 17.36 0.50 -1.13
C ARG A 90 17.59 1.41 -2.33
N TYR A 91 16.71 2.38 -2.55
CA TYR A 91 16.77 3.28 -3.69
C TYR A 91 17.38 4.64 -3.35
N ARG A 92 18.05 4.76 -2.21
CA ARG A 92 18.57 6.04 -1.67
C ARG A 92 19.40 6.81 -2.68
N ASP A 93 20.28 6.11 -3.40
CA ASP A 93 21.19 6.72 -4.37
C ASP A 93 20.49 7.17 -5.67
N MET A 94 19.25 6.72 -5.89
CA MET A 94 18.40 7.11 -7.02
C MET A 94 17.41 8.23 -6.66
N LEU A 95 17.27 8.55 -5.37
CA LEU A 95 16.39 9.62 -4.91
C LEU A 95 17.14 10.95 -5.02
N ASP A 96 16.68 11.81 -5.92
CA ASP A 96 17.13 13.20 -5.93
C ASP A 96 16.52 13.94 -4.74
N LEU A 97 17.32 14.08 -3.68
CA LEU A 97 16.97 14.82 -2.47
C LEU A 97 17.46 16.27 -2.50
N SER A 98 18.01 16.74 -3.63
CA SER A 98 18.57 18.09 -3.75
C SER A 98 17.52 19.21 -3.61
N SER A 99 16.24 18.89 -3.84
CA SER A 99 15.12 19.82 -3.73
C SER A 99 14.34 19.71 -2.42
N VAL A 100 14.82 18.91 -1.45
CA VAL A 100 14.19 18.85 -0.12
C VAL A 100 14.72 20.02 0.71
N ASP A 101 14.20 21.20 0.42
CA ASP A 101 14.36 22.36 1.30
C ASP A 101 13.44 22.15 2.52
N LEU A 102 14.03 21.85 3.68
CA LEU A 102 13.37 21.81 4.99
C LEU A 102 13.78 23.03 5.81
#